data_AF-A0A7K3YBX7-F1
#
_entry.id   AF-A0A7K3YBX7-F1
#
_cell.length_a   1.000
_cell.length_b   1.000
_cell.length_c   1.000
_cell.angle_alpha   90.00
_cell.angle_beta   90.00
_cell.angle_gamma   90.00
#
_symmetry.space_group_name_H-M   'P 1'
#
loop_
_entity.id
_entity.type
_entity.pdbx_description
1 polymer ?
#
loop_
_entity_poly.entity_id
_entity_poly.type
_entity_poly.pdbx_seq_one_letter_code
_entity_poly.pdbx_strand_id
1 'polypeptide(L)'
;MKIVLIGFRGTGKTSVGRILSERLQVPFHDTDDLIERRAGMPIPDIFRLHGEVRFRALEREVIESLRDARGVISTGGGAVCDPAN
;
A
#
# COMPACT_ATOMS: atom_id res chain seq x y z
N MET A 1 -5.89 5.35 -16.12
CA MET A 1 -5.94 6.31 -15.00
C MET A 1 -5.35 5.64 -13.75
N LYS A 2 -4.53 6.36 -12.99
CA LYS A 2 -3.94 5.92 -11.72
C LYS A 2 -4.14 7.02 -10.69
N ILE A 3 -4.66 6.69 -9.51
CA ILE A 3 -4.88 7.62 -8.40
C ILE A 3 -4.20 7.01 -7.17
N VAL A 4 -3.34 7.77 -6.48
CA VAL A 4 -2.62 7.30 -5.30
C VAL A 4 -3.07 8.11 -4.09
N LEU A 5 -3.53 7.43 -3.04
CA LEU A 5 -4.01 8.02 -1.81
C LEU A 5 -2.95 7.92 -0.73
N ILE A 6 -2.44 9.07 -0.29
CA ILE A 6 -1.42 9.21 0.76
C ILE A 6 -2.01 9.81 2.04
N GLY A 7 -1.30 9.65 3.16
CA GLY A 7 -1.66 10.23 4.46
C GLY A 7 -1.55 9.24 5.61
N PHE A 8 -1.76 9.70 6.84
CA PHE A 8 -1.57 8.89 8.05
C PHE A 8 -2.48 7.64 8.10
N ARG A 9 -2.08 6.66 8.92
CA ARG A 9 -2.93 5.50 9.21
C ARG A 9 -4.19 5.94 9.96
N GLY A 10 -5.33 5.34 9.66
CA GLY A 10 -6.60 5.68 10.31
C GLY A 10 -7.34 6.89 9.73
N THR A 11 -6.80 7.58 8.72
CA THR A 11 -7.48 8.72 8.05
C THR A 11 -8.52 8.31 7.00
N GLY A 12 -8.81 7.01 6.87
CA GLY A 12 -9.87 6.50 5.98
C GLY A 12 -9.47 6.26 4.52
N LYS A 13 -8.18 6.26 4.18
CA LYS A 13 -7.69 6.05 2.79
C LYS A 13 -8.24 4.80 2.12
N THR A 14 -8.22 3.67 2.82
CA THR A 14 -8.76 2.41 2.30
C THR A 14 -10.28 2.51 2.05
N SER A 15 -11.03 3.10 2.98
CA SER A 15 -12.48 3.26 2.85
C SER A 15 -12.84 4.19 1.68
N VAL A 16 -12.20 5.36 1.59
CA VAL A 16 -12.42 6.33 0.51
C VAL A 16 -11.95 5.76 -0.84
N GLY A 17 -10.83 5.04 -0.85
CA GLY A 17 -10.27 4.45 -2.05
C GLY A 17 -11.16 3.38 -2.68
N ARG A 18 -11.81 2.54 -1.87
CA ARG A 18 -12.82 1.59 -2.35
C ARG A 18 -14.01 2.31 -3.00
N ILE A 19 -14.60 3.28 -2.29
CA ILE A 19 -15.72 4.09 -2.83
C ILE A 19 -15.33 4.76 -4.15
N LEU A 20 -14.12 5.34 -4.21
CA LEU A 20 -13.62 6.02 -5.40
C LEU A 20 -13.43 5.04 -6.57
N SER A 21 -12.87 3.86 -6.30
CA SER A 21 -12.65 2.82 -7.31
C SER A 21 -13.95 2.30 -7.91
N GLU A 22 -14.98 2.10 -7.08
CA GLU A 22 -16.32 1.67 -7.51
C GLU A 22 -16.97 2.72 -8.39
N ARG A 23 -16.95 3.99 -7.98
CA ARG A 23 -17.51 5.11 -8.75
C ARG A 23 -16.83 5.31 -10.10
N LEU A 24 -15.54 5.06 -10.17
CA LEU A 24 -14.74 5.20 -11.39
C LEU A 24 -14.67 3.92 -12.22
N GLN A 25 -15.23 2.81 -11.72
CA GLN A 25 -15.15 1.47 -12.32
C GLN A 25 -13.72 1.05 -12.67
N VAL A 26 -12.79 1.30 -11.74
CA VAL A 26 -11.37 0.92 -11.86
C VAL A 26 -10.94 0.03 -10.70
N PRO A 27 -9.85 -0.74 -10.83
CA PRO A 27 -9.35 -1.57 -9.74
C PRO A 27 -8.98 -0.76 -8.48
N PHE A 28 -9.06 -1.42 -7.32
CA PHE A 28 -8.53 -0.91 -6.05
C PHE A 28 -7.37 -1.78 -5.58
N HIS A 29 -6.28 -1.14 -5.15
CA HIS A 29 -5.11 -1.79 -4.57
C HIS A 29 -4.80 -1.16 -3.22
N ASP A 30 -4.60 -1.96 -2.19
CA ASP A 30 -4.08 -1.50 -0.90
C ASP A 30 -2.68 -2.08 -0.71
N THR A 31 -1.67 -1.21 -0.51
CA THR A 31 -0.28 -1.65 -0.38
C THR A 31 -0.07 -2.46 0.88
N ASP A 32 -0.76 -2.14 1.98
CA ASP A 32 -0.59 -2.86 3.24
C ASP A 32 -1.09 -4.31 3.06
N ASP A 33 -2.26 -4.49 2.43
CA ASP A 33 -2.79 -5.82 2.09
C ASP A 33 -1.85 -6.60 1.14
N LEU A 34 -1.21 -5.91 0.18
CA LEU A 34 -0.26 -6.54 -0.74
C LEU A 34 1.04 -6.96 -0.04
N ILE A 35 1.53 -6.16 0.90
CA ILE A 35 2.70 -6.49 1.73
C ILE A 35 2.40 -7.74 2.57
N GLU A 36 1.25 -7.81 3.24
CA GLU A 36 0.87 -8.97 4.05
C GLU A 36 0.73 -10.24 3.20
N ARG A 37 0.08 -10.15 2.03
CA ARG A 37 -0.02 -11.28 1.09
C ARG A 37 1.34 -11.77 0.62
N ARG A 38 2.27 -10.86 0.33
CA ARG A 38 3.63 -11.20 -0.12
C ARG A 38 4.48 -11.78 1.00
N ALA A 39 4.33 -11.27 2.21
CA ALA A 39 5.06 -11.75 3.39
C ALA A 39 4.48 -13.05 3.96
N GLY A 40 3.22 -13.36 3.67
CA GLY A 40 2.50 -14.49 4.26
C GLY A 40 2.20 -14.31 5.75
N MET A 41 2.28 -13.07 6.26
CA MET A 41 2.05 -12.75 7.66
C MET A 41 1.61 -11.29 7.83
N PRO A 42 0.94 -10.95 8.95
CA PRO A 42 0.53 -9.58 9.25
C PRO A 42 1.71 -8.62 9.38
N ILE A 43 1.53 -7.35 8.99
CA ILE A 43 2.57 -6.31 9.12
C ILE A 43 3.15 -6.23 10.55
N PRO A 44 2.36 -6.27 11.64
CA PRO A 44 2.91 -6.29 12.99
C PRO A 44 3.91 -7.43 13.24
N ASP A 45 3.69 -8.61 12.65
CA ASP A 45 4.61 -9.73 12.76
C ASP A 45 5.87 -9.53 11.92
N ILE A 46 5.77 -8.86 10.75
CA ILE A 46 6.95 -8.47 9.97
C ILE A 46 7.86 -7.58 10.81
N PHE A 47 7.30 -6.54 11.45
CA PHE A 47 8.08 -5.67 12.34
C PHE A 47 8.69 -6.43 13.51
N ARG A 48 7.92 -7.32 14.14
CA ARG A 48 8.36 -8.09 15.32
C ARG A 48 9.45 -9.12 15.01
N LEU A 49 9.33 -9.83 13.89
CA LEU A 49 10.22 -10.95 13.52
C LEU A 49 11.39 -10.52 12.64
N HIS A 50 11.20 -9.51 11.79
CA HIS A 50 12.16 -9.13 10.75
C HIS A 50 12.59 -7.65 10.80
N GLY A 51 11.94 -6.83 11.62
CA GLY A 51 12.26 -5.43 11.81
C GLY A 51 11.81 -4.53 10.65
N GLU A 52 11.98 -3.22 10.86
CA GLU A 52 11.55 -2.19 9.90
C GLU A 52 12.28 -2.29 8.55
N VAL A 53 13.57 -2.63 8.54
CA VAL A 53 14.35 -2.73 7.29
C VAL A 53 13.71 -3.73 6.32
N ARG A 54 13.27 -4.90 6.82
CA ARG A 54 12.59 -5.88 5.98
C ARG A 54 11.22 -5.38 5.51
N PHE A 55 10.47 -4.72 6.40
CA PHE A 55 9.19 -4.10 6.04
C PHE A 55 9.36 -3.08 4.90
N ARG A 56 10.35 -2.18 4.99
CA ARG A 56 10.62 -1.17 3.95
C ARG A 56 11.04 -1.78 2.63
N ALA A 57 11.83 -2.85 2.64
CA ALA A 57 12.17 -3.60 1.43
C ALA A 57 10.90 -4.18 0.76
N LEU A 58 10.00 -4.79 1.54
CA LEU A 58 8.72 -5.31 1.02
C LEU A 58 7.80 -4.20 0.52
N GLU A 59 7.72 -3.07 1.23
CA GLU A 59 6.96 -1.88 0.83
C GLU A 59 7.40 -1.41 -0.56
N ARG A 60 8.72 -1.28 -0.77
CA ARG A 60 9.29 -0.90 -2.06
C ARG A 60 9.00 -1.92 -3.16
N GLU A 61 9.18 -3.21 -2.89
CA GLU A 61 8.87 -4.27 -3.86
C GLU A 61 7.39 -4.23 -4.30
N VAL A 62 6.47 -3.97 -3.35
CA VAL A 62 5.04 -3.84 -3.63
C VAL A 62 4.74 -2.60 -4.46
N ILE A 63 5.32 -1.44 -4.11
CA ILE A 63 5.12 -0.20 -4.86
C ILE A 63 5.65 -0.34 -6.28
N GLU A 64 6.84 -0.92 -6.46
CA GLU A 64 7.42 -1.19 -7.78
C GLU A 64 6.53 -2.14 -8.60
N SER A 65 5.92 -3.15 -7.97
CA SER A 65 4.98 -4.06 -8.66
C SER A 65 3.71 -3.36 -9.17
N LEU A 66 3.40 -2.17 -8.64
CA LEU A 66 2.26 -1.33 -9.05
C LEU A 66 2.65 -0.22 -10.05
N ARG A 67 3.89 -0.22 -10.56
CA ARG A 67 4.40 0.77 -11.53
C ARG A 67 3.47 0.93 -12.74
N ASP A 68 2.95 -0.16 -13.29
CA ASP A 68 2.06 -0.12 -14.46
C ASP A 68 0.58 -0.36 -14.11
N ALA A 69 0.27 -0.51 -12.82
CA ALA A 69 -1.09 -0.73 -12.36
C ALA A 69 -2.00 0.45 -12.70
N ARG A 70 -3.26 0.15 -13.03
CA ARG A 70 -4.32 1.15 -13.18
C ARG A 70 -5.27 1.06 -11.98
N GLY A 71 -5.93 2.18 -11.69
CA GLY A 71 -6.94 2.27 -10.64
C GLY A 71 -6.51 3.11 -9.44
N VAL A 72 -7.17 2.86 -8.31
CA VAL A 72 -6.95 3.58 -7.06
C VAL A 72 -6.01 2.76 -6.18
N ILE A 73 -4.96 3.39 -5.67
CA ILE A 73 -3.94 2.78 -4.82
C ILE A 73 -3.96 3.47 -3.46
N SER A 74 -4.28 2.74 -2.40
CA SER A 74 -4.14 3.19 -1.00
C SER A 74 -2.77 2.79 -0.49
N THR A 75 -1.99 3.75 0.03
CA THR A 75 -0.65 3.48 0.55
C THR A 75 -0.59 3.42 2.07
N GLY A 76 0.40 2.70 2.60
CA GLY A 76 0.81 2.79 4.00
C GLY A 76 1.18 4.22 4.40
N GLY A 77 1.05 4.54 5.69
CA GLY A 77 1.23 5.91 6.19
C GLY A 77 2.65 6.47 6.03
N GLY A 78 3.65 5.59 5.95
CA GLY A 78 5.06 5.97 5.77
C GLY A 78 5.57 5.83 4.33
N ALA A 79 4.71 5.49 3.36
CA ALA A 79 5.16 5.19 2.00
C ALA A 79 5.86 6.37 1.32
N VAL A 80 5.43 7.60 1.64
CA VAL A 80 5.99 8.85 1.08
C VAL A 80 7.30 9.31 1.75
N CYS A 81 7.76 8.60 2.78
CA CYS A 81 8.99 8.96 3.49
C CYS A 81 10.25 8.42 2.81
N ASP A 82 10.10 7.45 1.89
CA ASP A 82 11.20 6.89 1.11
C ASP A 82 11.21 7.55 -0.29
N PRO A 83 12.23 8.34 -0.64
CA PRO A 83 12.31 9.03 -1.94
C PRO A 83 12.37 8.13 -3.16
N ALA A 84 12.59 6.82 -2.97
CA ALA A 84 12.68 5.88 -4.08
C ALA A 84 11.48 4.93 -4.17
N ASN A 85 10.38 5.28 -3.49
CA ASN A 85 9.03 4.79 -3.75
C ASN A 85 8.30 5.64 -4.82
#